data_AF-A0A2Z6QFW4-F1
#
_entry.id   AF-A0A2Z6QFW4-F1
#
_cell.length_a   1.000
_cell.length_b   1.000
_cell.length_c   1.000
_cell.angle_alpha   90.00
_cell.angle_beta   90.00
_cell.angle_gamma   90.00
#
_symmetry.space_group_name_H-M   'P 1'
#
loop_
_entity.id
_entity.type
_entity.pdbx_description
1 polymer ?
#
loop_
_entity_poly.entity_id
_entity_poly.type
_entity_poly.pdbx_seq_one_letter_code
_entity_poly.pdbx_strand_id
1 'polypeptide(L)'
;MNKRKRKRADNDFNYLYGIVTSVRDWHLFLYNPGEISQASEFPFTIKFNKKVLDKDSEKYDILCKEMLKVLGIICTKQVLPIMSNAQSIDSLREVNARLLVEISELKKKFAEVKTENAKLKQIIEKNTRRDARVDELEQKNMELEHRLMIVKLGFSVVDDQLHKEVISKRFVEQTVSDVDLSSSVTNQ
;
A
#
# COMPACT_ATOMS: atom_id res chain seq x y z
N MET A 1 0.93 -25.31 59.48
CA MET A 1 -0.51 -24.96 59.39
C MET A 1 -1.33 -26.23 59.22
N ASN A 2 -2.30 -26.43 60.12
CA ASN A 2 -3.17 -27.60 60.23
C ASN A 2 -4.11 -27.77 59.02
N LYS A 3 -4.12 -28.95 58.38
CA LYS A 3 -5.16 -29.32 57.40
C LYS A 3 -6.37 -29.91 58.13
N ARG A 4 -7.32 -29.07 58.55
CA ARG A 4 -8.64 -29.52 59.03
C ARG A 4 -9.45 -30.05 57.84
N LYS A 5 -9.79 -31.34 57.84
CA LYS A 5 -10.82 -31.91 56.95
C LYS A 5 -12.20 -31.40 57.41
N ARG A 6 -12.94 -30.73 56.53
CA ARG A 6 -14.37 -30.43 56.75
C ARG A 6 -15.18 -31.68 56.39
N LYS A 7 -16.07 -32.11 57.30
CA LYS A 7 -17.12 -33.11 57.00
C LYS A 7 -18.08 -32.50 55.97
N ARG A 8 -18.46 -33.27 54.94
CA ARG A 8 -19.60 -32.92 54.09
C ARG A 8 -20.87 -33.08 54.93
N ALA A 9 -21.66 -32.02 55.03
CA ALA A 9 -23.06 -32.16 55.43
C ALA A 9 -23.81 -32.86 54.30
N ASP A 10 -24.80 -33.66 54.67
CA ASP A 10 -25.75 -34.33 53.79
C ASP A 10 -26.23 -33.36 52.71
N ASN A 11 -25.84 -33.58 51.45
CA ASN A 11 -26.32 -32.77 50.34
C ASN A 11 -27.54 -33.50 49.76
N ASP A 12 -28.74 -33.04 50.11
CA ASP A 12 -30.07 -33.55 49.72
C ASP A 12 -30.41 -33.54 48.21
N PHE A 13 -29.45 -33.22 47.34
CA PHE A 13 -29.67 -33.12 45.90
C PHE A 13 -29.29 -34.42 45.22
N ASN A 14 -30.26 -35.10 44.62
CA ASN A 14 -30.02 -36.42 44.02
C ASN A 14 -29.16 -36.33 42.75
N TYR A 15 -29.32 -35.30 41.90
CA TYR A 15 -28.49 -35.09 40.70
C TYR A 15 -28.41 -33.61 40.29
N LEU A 16 -27.21 -33.16 39.91
CA LEU A 16 -26.98 -31.85 39.29
C LEU A 16 -26.86 -32.03 37.78
N TYR A 17 -27.79 -31.45 37.02
CA TYR A 17 -27.73 -31.44 35.56
C TYR A 17 -27.22 -30.07 35.11
N GLY A 18 -26.01 -30.02 34.56
CA GLY A 18 -25.47 -28.81 33.94
C GLY A 18 -25.61 -28.89 32.43
N ILE A 19 -26.21 -27.88 31.81
CA ILE A 19 -26.11 -27.69 30.36
C ILE A 19 -25.07 -26.60 30.14
N VAL A 20 -24.03 -26.93 29.37
CA VAL A 20 -23.03 -25.96 28.93
C VAL A 20 -23.61 -25.23 27.73
N THR A 21 -23.95 -23.95 27.91
CA THR A 21 -24.67 -23.16 26.90
C THR A 21 -23.72 -22.23 26.14
N SER A 22 -22.62 -21.78 26.76
CA SER A 22 -21.53 -21.04 26.11
C SER A 22 -20.20 -21.26 26.84
N VAL A 23 -19.08 -20.81 26.26
CA VAL A 23 -17.74 -20.88 26.89
C VAL A 23 -17.67 -20.09 28.22
N ARG A 24 -18.65 -19.20 28.47
CA ARG A 24 -18.67 -18.29 29.62
C ARG A 24 -19.85 -18.52 30.57
N ASP A 25 -20.95 -19.09 30.11
CA ASP A 25 -22.18 -19.19 30.89
C ASP A 25 -22.59 -20.64 31.14
N TRP A 26 -22.82 -20.94 32.43
CA TRP A 26 -23.21 -22.25 32.92
C TRP A 26 -24.66 -22.17 33.41
N HIS A 27 -25.55 -22.96 32.81
CA HIS A 27 -26.93 -23.09 33.30
C HIS A 27 -27.04 -24.37 34.12
N LEU A 28 -27.14 -24.21 35.44
CA LEU A 28 -27.21 -25.31 36.40
C LEU A 28 -28.66 -25.58 36.76
N PHE A 29 -29.13 -26.79 36.48
CA PHE A 29 -30.41 -27.31 36.91
C PHE A 29 -30.20 -28.27 38.08
N LEU A 30 -30.83 -27.96 39.21
CA LEU A 30 -30.82 -28.79 40.41
C LEU A 30 -32.07 -29.67 40.40
N TYR A 31 -31.89 -30.99 40.48
CA TYR A 31 -32.99 -31.94 40.58
C TYR A 31 -33.19 -32.41 42.03
N ASN A 32 -34.37 -32.11 42.56
CA ASN A 32 -34.90 -32.69 43.78
C ASN A 32 -36.10 -33.59 43.43
N PRO A 33 -36.40 -34.65 44.21
CA PRO A 33 -37.59 -35.46 43.99
C PRO A 33 -38.87 -34.59 44.01
N GLY A 34 -39.42 -34.31 42.83
CA GLY A 34 -40.61 -33.46 42.66
C GLY A 34 -40.35 -31.99 42.31
N GLU A 35 -39.09 -31.56 42.09
CA GLU A 35 -38.77 -30.18 41.75
C GLU A 35 -37.48 -30.04 40.89
N ILE A 36 -37.51 -29.17 39.87
CA ILE A 36 -36.33 -28.71 39.09
C ILE A 36 -36.22 -27.21 39.28
N SER A 37 -35.04 -26.75 39.70
CA SER A 37 -34.76 -25.34 39.93
C SER A 37 -33.57 -24.88 39.07
N GLN A 38 -33.71 -23.74 38.39
CA GLN A 38 -32.62 -23.11 37.63
C GLN A 38 -31.89 -22.10 38.52
N ALA A 39 -30.57 -22.25 38.64
CA ALA A 39 -29.71 -21.24 39.26
C ALA A 39 -29.37 -20.14 38.23
N SER A 40 -30.30 -19.20 38.01
CA SER A 40 -30.01 -17.97 37.28
C SER A 40 -30.50 -16.74 38.04
N GLU A 41 -30.13 -15.56 37.58
CA GLU A 41 -30.54 -14.26 38.17
C GLU A 41 -32.05 -14.13 38.38
N PHE A 42 -32.85 -14.84 37.56
CA PHE A 42 -34.27 -15.08 37.79
C PHE A 42 -34.51 -16.58 38.05
N PRO A 43 -34.54 -17.02 39.32
CA PRO A 43 -34.74 -18.42 39.64
C PRO A 43 -36.17 -18.82 39.30
N PHE A 44 -36.31 -19.87 38.49
CA PHE A 44 -37.60 -20.50 38.24
C PHE A 44 -37.56 -21.94 38.71
N THR A 45 -38.69 -22.37 39.24
CA THR A 45 -38.85 -23.65 39.93
C THR A 45 -40.06 -24.36 39.32
N ILE A 46 -39.82 -25.50 38.69
CA ILE A 46 -40.89 -26.35 38.17
C ILE A 46 -41.12 -27.46 39.19
N LYS A 47 -42.33 -27.51 39.76
CA LYS A 47 -42.76 -28.58 40.68
C LYS A 47 -43.54 -29.64 39.92
N PHE A 48 -43.18 -30.90 40.10
CA PHE A 48 -43.89 -32.04 39.52
C PHE A 48 -44.30 -33.01 40.62
N ASN A 49 -45.54 -33.48 40.53
CA ASN A 49 -46.09 -34.51 41.38
C ASN A 49 -46.29 -35.79 40.52
N LYS A 50 -46.23 -36.99 41.10
CA LYS A 50 -46.55 -38.24 40.39
C LYS A 50 -47.91 -38.21 39.67
N LYS A 51 -48.87 -37.40 40.17
CA LYS A 51 -50.19 -37.18 39.55
C LYS A 51 -50.16 -36.41 38.22
N VAL A 52 -49.02 -35.83 37.85
CA VAL A 52 -48.83 -35.03 36.63
C VAL A 52 -48.45 -35.92 35.44
N LEU A 53 -48.33 -37.24 35.62
CA LEU A 53 -48.10 -38.20 34.53
C LEU A 53 -49.39 -38.58 33.79
N ASP A 54 -50.54 -38.20 34.33
CA ASP A 54 -51.84 -38.32 33.66
C ASP A 54 -52.01 -37.17 32.66
N LYS A 55 -51.97 -37.51 31.37
CA LYS A 55 -52.01 -36.56 30.25
C LYS A 55 -53.32 -35.78 30.15
N ASP A 56 -54.40 -36.34 30.68
CA ASP A 56 -55.73 -35.72 30.65
C ASP A 56 -55.96 -34.83 31.90
N SER A 57 -54.96 -34.75 32.79
CA SER A 57 -55.07 -33.93 33.99
C SER A 57 -54.75 -32.46 33.72
N GLU A 58 -55.53 -31.56 34.32
CA GLU A 58 -55.29 -30.11 34.31
C GLU A 58 -53.88 -29.75 34.85
N LYS A 59 -53.29 -30.62 35.67
CA LYS A 59 -51.93 -30.47 36.18
C LYS A 59 -50.86 -30.70 35.12
N TYR A 60 -51.10 -31.59 34.16
CA TYR A 60 -50.21 -31.82 33.02
C TYR A 60 -50.20 -30.59 32.10
N ASP A 61 -51.36 -29.99 31.85
CA ASP A 61 -51.47 -28.75 31.08
C ASP A 61 -50.70 -27.59 31.72
N ILE A 62 -50.77 -27.45 33.04
CA ILE A 62 -49.98 -26.45 33.79
C ILE A 62 -48.47 -26.72 33.62
N LEU A 63 -48.04 -27.98 33.74
CA LEU A 63 -46.64 -28.36 33.55
C LEU A 63 -46.14 -28.03 32.14
N CYS A 64 -46.92 -28.34 31.11
CA CYS A 64 -46.59 -28.04 29.71
C CYS A 64 -46.48 -26.53 29.47
N LYS A 65 -47.39 -25.72 30.02
CA LYS A 65 -47.32 -24.26 29.94
C LYS A 65 -46.07 -23.69 30.60
N GLU A 66 -45.68 -24.20 31.77
CA GLU A 66 -44.45 -23.78 32.44
C GLU A 66 -43.18 -24.22 31.67
N MET A 67 -43.17 -25.42 31.11
CA MET A 67 -42.07 -25.90 30.24
C MET A 67 -41.93 -25.05 28.98
N LEU A 68 -43.03 -24.66 28.34
CA LEU A 68 -43.04 -23.77 27.16
C LEU A 68 -42.44 -22.39 27.48
N LYS A 69 -42.74 -21.83 28.67
CA LYS A 69 -42.12 -20.56 29.11
C LYS A 69 -40.60 -20.69 29.24
N VAL A 70 -40.14 -21.77 29.87
CA VAL A 70 -38.70 -22.04 30.02
C VAL A 70 -38.02 -22.22 28.66
N LEU A 71 -38.64 -22.98 27.75
CA LEU A 71 -38.12 -23.15 26.39
C LEU A 71 -38.06 -21.82 25.63
N GLY A 72 -39.07 -20.95 25.79
CA GLY A 72 -39.08 -19.60 25.22
C GLY A 72 -37.94 -18.73 25.75
N ILE A 73 -37.63 -18.78 27.05
CA ILE A 73 -36.51 -18.07 27.65
C ILE A 73 -35.17 -18.59 27.10
N ILE A 74 -35.01 -19.91 26.97
CA ILE A 74 -33.80 -20.53 26.41
C ILE A 74 -33.62 -20.13 24.94
N CYS A 75 -34.67 -20.24 24.12
CA CYS A 75 -34.63 -19.86 22.70
C CYS A 75 -34.28 -18.37 22.51
N THR A 76 -34.87 -17.49 23.32
CA THR A 76 -34.62 -16.04 23.21
C THR A 76 -33.23 -15.63 23.69
N LYS A 77 -32.75 -16.21 24.81
CA LYS A 77 -31.45 -15.86 25.39
C LYS A 77 -30.26 -16.53 24.69
N GLN A 78 -30.46 -17.70 24.08
CA GLN A 78 -29.35 -18.49 23.54
C GLN A 78 -29.39 -18.65 22.03
N VAL A 79 -30.54 -19.00 21.46
CA VAL A 79 -30.64 -19.35 20.03
C VAL A 79 -30.64 -18.10 19.14
N LEU A 80 -31.40 -17.06 19.51
CA LEU A 80 -31.45 -15.81 18.73
C LEU A 80 -30.08 -15.12 18.58
N PRO A 81 -29.25 -14.96 19.64
CA PRO A 81 -27.92 -14.38 19.50
C PRO A 81 -26.99 -15.20 18.60
N ILE A 82 -27.07 -16.54 18.66
CA ILE A 82 -26.26 -17.42 17.80
C ILE A 82 -26.62 -17.20 16.33
N MET A 83 -27.93 -17.10 16.02
CA MET A 83 -28.39 -16.81 14.65
C MET A 83 -27.95 -15.43 14.17
N SER A 84 -28.04 -14.41 15.02
CA SER A 84 -27.55 -13.06 14.71
C SER A 84 -26.03 -13.04 14.46
N ASN A 85 -25.27 -13.79 15.24
CA ASN A 85 -23.81 -13.90 15.08
C ASN A 85 -23.44 -14.62 13.78
N ALA A 86 -24.17 -15.67 13.40
CA ALA A 86 -23.94 -16.36 12.13
C ALA A 86 -24.11 -15.42 10.92
N GLN A 87 -25.17 -14.60 10.91
CA GLN A 87 -25.38 -13.58 9.87
C GLN A 87 -24.24 -12.53 9.84
N SER A 88 -23.77 -12.10 11.02
CA SER A 88 -22.64 -11.19 11.12
C SER A 88 -21.33 -11.81 10.60
N ILE A 89 -21.10 -13.11 10.83
CA ILE A 89 -19.92 -13.83 10.35
C ILE A 89 -19.94 -13.93 8.82
N ASP A 90 -21.09 -14.25 8.22
CA ASP A 90 -21.23 -14.31 6.76
C ASP A 90 -20.97 -12.94 6.12
N SER A 91 -21.52 -11.87 6.70
CA SER A 91 -21.30 -10.49 6.26
C SER A 91 -19.82 -10.09 6.34
N LEU A 92 -19.15 -10.44 7.45
CA LEU A 92 -17.70 -10.20 7.61
C LEU A 92 -16.87 -11.00 6.61
N ARG A 93 -17.24 -12.25 6.33
CA ARG A 93 -16.57 -13.09 5.34
C ARG A 93 -16.65 -12.47 3.94
N GLU A 94 -17.81 -11.94 3.58
CA GLU A 94 -18.01 -11.27 2.29
C GLU A 94 -17.16 -9.99 2.15
N VAL A 95 -17.14 -9.15 3.18
CA VAL A 95 -16.29 -7.94 3.18
C VAL A 95 -14.80 -8.30 3.13
N ASN A 96 -14.37 -9.33 3.87
CA ASN A 96 -12.98 -9.79 3.82
C ASN A 96 -12.59 -10.31 2.43
N ALA A 97 -13.49 -11.00 1.74
CA ALA A 97 -13.25 -11.44 0.36
C ALA A 97 -13.06 -10.26 -0.60
N ARG A 98 -13.87 -9.21 -0.48
CA ARG A 98 -13.71 -7.97 -1.27
C ARG A 98 -12.36 -7.28 -0.99
N LEU A 99 -12.01 -7.13 0.28
CA LEU A 99 -10.73 -6.52 0.67
C LEU A 99 -9.52 -7.30 0.15
N LEU A 100 -9.59 -8.64 0.12
CA LEU A 100 -8.51 -9.46 -0.44
C LEU A 100 -8.30 -9.20 -1.94
N VAL A 101 -9.38 -9.01 -2.70
CA VAL A 101 -9.31 -8.66 -4.13
C VAL A 101 -8.67 -7.27 -4.29
N GLU A 102 -9.15 -6.27 -3.56
CA GLU A 102 -8.59 -4.90 -3.61
C GLU A 102 -7.10 -4.86 -3.24
N ILE A 103 -6.69 -5.59 -2.19
CA ILE A 103 -5.27 -5.70 -1.80
C ILE A 103 -4.43 -6.30 -2.93
N SER A 104 -4.95 -7.32 -3.63
CA SER A 104 -4.26 -7.93 -4.76
C SER A 104 -4.07 -6.95 -5.92
N GLU A 105 -5.13 -6.21 -6.27
CA GLU A 105 -5.09 -5.20 -7.32
C GLU A 105 -4.12 -4.05 -6.99
N LEU A 106 -4.15 -3.56 -5.75
CA LEU A 106 -3.23 -2.51 -5.28
C LEU A 106 -1.77 -2.98 -5.32
N LYS A 107 -1.50 -4.23 -4.92
CA LYS A 107 -0.15 -4.80 -5.02
C LYS A 107 0.35 -4.85 -6.47
N LYS A 108 -0.53 -5.20 -7.42
CA LYS A 108 -0.19 -5.20 -8.85
C LYS A 108 0.14 -3.79 -9.35
N LYS A 109 -0.72 -2.80 -9.08
CA LYS A 109 -0.49 -1.40 -9.44
C LYS A 109 0.81 -0.86 -8.83
N PHE A 110 1.11 -1.21 -7.58
CA PHE A 110 2.34 -0.80 -6.92
C PHE A 110 3.60 -1.38 -7.60
N ALA A 111 3.53 -2.64 -8.04
CA ALA A 111 4.63 -3.26 -8.78
C ALA A 111 4.87 -2.55 -10.12
N GLU A 112 3.81 -2.23 -10.87
CA GLU A 112 3.88 -1.49 -12.12
C GLU A 112 4.54 -0.11 -11.92
N VAL A 113 4.04 0.69 -10.96
CA VAL A 113 4.61 2.00 -10.62
C VAL A 113 6.08 1.89 -10.22
N LYS A 114 6.46 0.86 -9.45
CA LYS A 114 7.85 0.63 -9.06
C LYS A 114 8.75 0.39 -10.28
N THR A 115 8.27 -0.35 -11.28
CA THR A 115 9.02 -0.56 -12.53
C THR A 115 9.13 0.71 -13.38
N GLU A 116 8.08 1.52 -13.48
CA GLU A 116 8.11 2.80 -14.19
C GLU A 116 9.06 3.81 -13.53
N ASN A 117 9.04 3.90 -12.20
CA ASN A 117 9.97 4.74 -11.46
C ASN A 117 11.44 4.35 -11.69
N ALA A 118 11.74 3.05 -11.83
CA ALA A 118 13.08 2.59 -12.17
C ALA A 118 13.50 3.03 -13.59
N LYS A 119 12.57 2.95 -14.58
CA LYS A 119 12.81 3.44 -15.95
C LYS A 119 13.02 4.95 -15.98
N LEU A 120 12.20 5.72 -15.26
CA LEU A 120 12.33 7.17 -15.17
C LEU A 120 13.67 7.59 -14.58
N LYS A 121 14.13 6.91 -13.53
CA LYS A 121 15.45 7.16 -12.93
C LYS A 121 16.59 6.96 -13.95
N GLN A 122 16.52 5.91 -14.77
CA GLN A 122 17.49 5.65 -15.82
C GLN A 122 17.47 6.74 -16.92
N ILE A 123 16.28 7.21 -17.31
CA ILE A 123 16.12 8.27 -18.30
C ILE A 123 16.73 9.58 -17.78
N ILE A 124 16.46 9.94 -16.52
CA ILE A 124 17.01 11.13 -15.88
C ILE A 124 18.54 11.08 -15.90
N GLU A 125 19.14 9.97 -15.48
CA GLU A 125 20.60 9.80 -15.49
C GLU A 125 21.18 9.95 -16.90
N LYS A 126 20.53 9.35 -17.91
CA LYS A 126 20.95 9.49 -19.31
C LYS A 126 20.86 10.93 -19.80
N ASN A 127 19.83 11.67 -19.39
CA ASN A 127 19.68 13.07 -19.78
C ASN A 127 20.75 13.94 -19.11
N THR A 128 21.05 13.76 -17.82
CA THR A 128 22.16 14.48 -17.17
C THR A 128 23.49 14.29 -17.89
N ARG A 129 23.78 13.08 -18.40
CA ARG A 129 24.98 12.83 -19.20
C ARG A 129 24.94 13.50 -20.58
N ARG A 130 23.75 13.60 -21.19
CA ARG A 130 23.57 14.28 -22.47
C ARG A 130 23.76 15.79 -22.31
N ASP A 131 23.24 16.38 -21.25
CA ASP A 131 23.39 17.80 -20.95
C ASP A 131 24.88 18.17 -20.84
N ALA A 132 25.66 17.41 -20.07
CA ALA A 132 27.11 17.59 -19.99
C ALA A 132 27.82 17.48 -21.35
N ARG A 133 27.38 16.54 -22.21
CA ARG A 133 27.93 16.40 -23.57
C ARG A 133 27.54 17.56 -24.48
N VAL A 134 26.37 18.16 -24.28
CA VAL A 134 25.95 19.36 -25.01
C VAL A 134 26.84 20.53 -24.62
N ASP A 135 27.06 20.75 -23.33
CA ASP A 135 27.97 21.81 -22.84
C ASP A 135 29.39 21.67 -23.43
N GLU A 136 29.93 20.45 -23.46
CA GLU A 136 31.24 20.18 -24.08
C GLU A 136 31.26 20.48 -25.59
N LEU A 137 30.19 20.15 -26.30
CA LEU A 137 30.09 20.40 -27.75
C LEU A 137 29.94 21.90 -28.03
N GLU A 138 29.18 22.63 -27.22
CA GLU A 138 29.05 24.08 -27.32
C GLU A 138 30.40 24.78 -27.09
N GLN A 139 31.17 24.34 -26.09
CA GLN A 139 32.54 24.84 -25.87
C GLN A 139 33.46 24.60 -27.06
N LYS A 140 33.49 23.36 -27.60
CA LYS A 140 34.28 23.03 -28.80
C LYS A 140 33.84 23.85 -30.01
N ASN A 141 32.55 24.11 -30.15
CA ASN A 141 32.03 24.90 -31.26
C ASN A 141 32.47 26.37 -31.16
N MET A 142 32.42 26.97 -29.96
CA MET A 142 32.96 28.31 -29.72
C MET A 142 34.47 28.40 -30.05
N GLU A 143 35.26 27.39 -29.66
CA GLU A 143 36.68 27.33 -29.99
C GLU A 143 36.90 27.26 -31.51
N LEU A 144 36.13 26.43 -32.22
CA LEU A 144 36.22 26.30 -33.67
C LEU A 144 35.83 27.61 -34.39
N GLU A 145 34.78 28.29 -33.96
CA GLU A 145 34.38 29.60 -34.50
C GLU A 145 35.49 30.65 -34.29
N HIS A 146 36.13 30.66 -33.12
CA HIS A 146 37.27 31.54 -32.86
C HIS A 146 38.46 31.22 -33.78
N ARG A 147 38.82 29.94 -33.95
CA ARG A 147 39.87 29.52 -34.88
C ARG A 147 39.53 29.91 -36.33
N LEU A 148 38.27 29.76 -36.74
CA LEU A 148 37.80 30.16 -38.06
C LEU A 148 37.96 31.67 -38.28
N MET A 149 37.62 32.48 -37.28
CA MET A 149 37.82 33.93 -37.33
C MET A 149 39.30 34.29 -37.52
N ILE A 150 40.21 33.68 -36.75
CA ILE A 150 41.66 33.91 -36.89
C ILE A 150 42.15 33.57 -38.30
N VAL A 151 41.75 32.41 -38.82
CA VAL A 151 42.17 31.97 -40.16
C VAL A 151 41.65 32.92 -41.25
N LYS A 152 40.39 33.35 -41.16
CA LYS A 152 39.81 34.33 -42.09
C LYS A 152 40.54 35.67 -42.04
N LEU A 153 40.85 36.17 -40.84
CA LEU A 153 41.61 37.42 -40.68
C LEU A 153 43.02 37.29 -41.25
N GLY A 154 43.72 36.18 -40.94
CA GLY A 154 45.05 35.91 -41.49
C GLY A 154 45.06 35.86 -43.02
N PHE A 155 44.02 35.30 -43.64
CA PHE A 155 43.87 35.30 -45.09
C PHE A 155 43.74 36.73 -45.65
N SER A 156 42.91 37.59 -45.05
CA SER A 156 42.79 39.00 -45.50
C SER A 156 44.10 39.80 -45.36
N VAL A 157 44.87 39.57 -44.29
CA VAL A 157 46.15 40.26 -44.08
C VAL A 157 47.21 39.80 -45.09
N VAL A 158 47.24 38.51 -45.44
CA VAL A 158 48.15 37.98 -46.46
C VAL A 158 47.80 38.53 -47.85
N ASP A 159 46.52 38.67 -48.18
CA ASP A 159 46.07 39.27 -49.44
C ASP A 159 46.51 40.74 -49.55
N ASP A 160 46.30 41.53 -48.48
CA ASP A 160 46.75 42.92 -48.40
C ASP A 160 48.28 43.06 -48.46
N GLN A 161 49.03 42.15 -47.81
CA GLN A 161 50.49 42.13 -47.82
C GLN A 161 51.02 41.80 -49.22
N LEU A 162 50.43 40.80 -49.89
CA LEU A 162 50.79 40.41 -51.25
C LEU A 162 50.54 41.56 -52.23
N HIS A 163 49.40 42.25 -52.12
CA HIS A 163 49.11 43.42 -52.93
C HIS A 163 50.11 44.56 -52.70
N LYS A 164 50.47 44.86 -51.45
CA LYS A 164 51.51 45.86 -51.13
C LYS A 164 52.89 45.45 -51.64
N GLU A 165 53.28 44.20 -51.51
CA GLU A 165 54.58 43.71 -51.98
C GLU A 165 54.67 43.71 -53.51
N VAL A 166 53.59 43.33 -54.21
CA VAL A 166 53.48 43.40 -55.68
C VAL A 166 53.57 44.86 -56.16
N ILE A 167 52.90 45.79 -55.48
CA ILE A 167 53.00 47.22 -55.80
C ILE A 167 54.43 47.73 -55.57
N SER A 168 55.07 47.35 -54.45
CA SER A 168 56.44 47.78 -54.15
C SER A 168 57.46 47.22 -55.15
N LYS A 169 57.32 45.95 -55.57
CA LYS A 169 58.20 45.35 -56.60
C LYS A 169 58.05 46.03 -57.95
N ARG A 170 56.81 46.32 -58.39
CA ARG A 170 56.57 47.05 -59.64
C ARG A 170 57.19 48.45 -59.61
N PHE A 171 57.10 49.16 -58.48
CA PHE A 171 57.69 50.48 -58.34
C PHE A 171 59.23 50.44 -58.46
N VAL A 172 59.87 49.43 -57.84
CA VAL A 172 61.33 49.23 -57.96
C VAL A 172 61.73 48.89 -59.40
N GLU A 173 61.05 47.96 -60.07
CA GLU A 173 61.33 47.63 -61.47
C GLU A 173 61.18 48.82 -62.42
N GLN A 174 60.18 49.68 -62.17
CA GLN A 174 59.95 50.88 -62.98
C GLN A 174 61.05 51.93 -62.76
N THR A 175 61.53 52.12 -61.52
CA THR A 175 62.67 53.02 -61.25
C THR A 175 63.99 52.52 -61.84
N VAL A 176 64.21 51.21 -61.93
CA VAL A 176 65.41 50.66 -62.58
C VAL A 176 65.35 50.85 -64.10
N SER A 177 64.15 50.76 -64.71
CA SER A 177 63.96 51.04 -66.15
C SER A 177 64.13 52.53 -66.50
N ASP A 178 63.69 53.45 -65.64
CA ASP A 178 63.79 54.90 -65.91
C ASP A 178 65.21 55.44 -65.71
N VAL A 179 66.00 54.81 -64.83
CA VAL A 179 67.42 55.17 -64.61
C VAL A 179 68.31 54.76 -65.80
N ASP A 180 67.97 53.68 -66.51
CA ASP A 180 68.75 53.21 -67.67
C ASP A 180 68.44 53.99 -68.98
N LEU A 181 67.35 54.78 -69.01
CA LEU A 181 66.97 55.60 -70.17
C LEU A 181 67.41 57.08 -70.07
N SER A 182 67.99 57.52 -68.93
CA SER A 182 68.39 58.92 -68.71
C SER A 182 69.87 59.25 -68.98
N SER A 183 70.69 58.32 -69.50
CA SER A 183 72.04 58.62 -69.98
C SER A 183 72.12 58.64 -71.51
N SER A 184 71.37 59.53 -72.13
CA SER A 184 71.59 59.93 -73.52
C SER A 184 71.31 61.42 -73.63
N VAL A 185 72.20 62.11 -74.34
CA VAL A 185 72.17 63.53 -74.71
C VAL A 185 72.89 64.46 -73.72
N THR A 186 74.17 64.75 -73.97
CA THR A 186 74.54 65.97 -74.73
C THR A 186 76.05 66.09 -75.00
N ASN A 187 76.34 66.73 -76.14
CA ASN A 187 77.56 67.43 -76.56
C ASN A 187 78.66 66.60 -77.24
N GLN A 188 79.15 66.94 -78.44
CA GLN A 188 78.84 67.96 -79.46
C GLN A 188 79.63 67.54 -80.71
#